data_AF-A0A1J5PR58-F1
#
_entry.id   AF-A0A1J5PR58-F1
#
_cell.length_a   1.000
_cell.length_b   1.000
_cell.length_c   1.000
_cell.angle_alpha   90.00
_cell.angle_beta   90.00
_cell.angle_gamma   90.00
#
_symmetry.space_group_name_H-M   'P 1'
#
loop_
_entity.id
_entity.type
_entity.pdbx_description
1 polymer ?
#
loop_
_entity_poly.entity_id
_entity_poly.type
_entity_poly.pdbx_seq_one_letter_code
_entity_poly.pdbx_strand_id
1 'polypeptide(L)'
;MGQSLPADLEDFYRERIARVGDFLAIAPIWNDRVGWRPVAVEATRLLHAQAVPIFSDGCGSLFGVDLASGDDAPAVYFFDHEDEFEHPRWAAGSSIGAFLLLLADGDRAQREGWAPKWELKIDPDLDRCPRAPAIWNAG
;
A
#
# COMPACT_ATOMS: atom_id res chain seq x y z
N MET A 1 13.88 -12.83 13.32
CA MET A 1 12.42 -12.65 13.18
C MET A 1 11.97 -11.72 14.29
N GLY A 2 11.12 -10.73 13.99
CA GLY A 2 10.55 -9.82 15.00
C GLY A 2 11.04 -8.37 14.89
N GLN A 3 10.80 -7.73 13.76
CA GLN A 3 10.70 -6.27 13.75
C GLN A 3 9.28 -5.89 14.17
N SER A 4 9.15 -4.85 14.99
CA SER A 4 7.85 -4.26 15.33
C SER A 4 7.21 -3.69 14.07
N LEU A 5 5.87 -3.72 14.00
CA LEU A 5 5.16 -3.09 12.91
C LEU A 5 5.40 -1.56 12.95
N PRO A 6 5.49 -0.90 11.79
CA PRO A 6 5.48 0.56 11.71
C PRO A 6 4.29 1.15 12.47
N ALA A 7 4.49 2.29 13.15
CA ALA A 7 3.49 2.87 14.05
C ALA A 7 2.21 3.28 13.31
N ASP A 8 2.34 3.79 12.09
CA ASP A 8 1.22 4.14 11.22
C ASP A 8 0.41 2.92 10.76
N LEU A 9 1.09 1.79 10.49
CA LEU A 9 0.46 0.51 10.18
C LEU A 9 -0.28 -0.04 11.39
N GLU A 10 0.30 0.10 12.58
CA GLU A 10 -0.41 -0.21 13.81
C GLU A 10 -1.65 0.68 13.97
N ASP A 11 -1.54 1.99 13.84
CA ASP A 11 -2.69 2.88 14.02
C ASP A 11 -3.79 2.56 13.00
N PHE A 12 -3.44 2.32 11.74
CA PHE A 12 -4.37 1.84 10.70
C PHE A 12 -5.14 0.57 11.12
N TYR A 13 -4.44 -0.47 11.62
CA TYR A 13 -5.10 -1.69 12.09
C TYR A 13 -5.92 -1.49 13.37
N ARG A 14 -5.60 -0.48 14.20
CA ARG A 14 -6.33 -0.17 15.44
C ARG A 14 -7.64 0.57 15.17
N GLU A 15 -7.67 1.47 14.19
CA GLU A 15 -8.75 2.45 14.02
C GLU A 15 -10.04 1.90 13.39
N ARG A 16 -10.10 0.62 13.03
CA ARG A 16 -11.30 -0.02 12.43
C ARG A 16 -11.92 0.85 11.32
N ILE A 17 -11.10 1.24 10.35
CA ILE A 17 -11.57 2.01 9.19
C ILE A 17 -12.66 1.21 8.48
N ALA A 18 -13.90 1.69 8.61
CA ALA A 18 -15.07 0.92 8.22
C ALA A 18 -15.47 1.10 6.75
N ARG A 19 -15.02 2.15 6.04
CA ARG A 19 -15.30 2.33 4.59
C ARG A 19 -14.17 2.99 3.80
N VAL A 20 -13.26 2.10 3.40
CA VAL A 20 -12.42 2.06 2.19
C VAL A 20 -13.06 0.95 1.33
N GLY A 21 -14.25 1.22 0.78
CA GLY A 21 -15.35 0.25 0.74
C GLY A 21 -15.18 -1.03 -0.09
N ASP A 22 -14.28 -1.06 -1.08
CA ASP A 22 -14.15 -2.17 -2.04
C ASP A 22 -12.73 -2.74 -2.15
N PHE A 23 -11.77 -2.25 -1.37
CA PHE A 23 -10.42 -2.83 -1.43
C PHE A 23 -10.35 -4.11 -0.59
N LEU A 24 -9.83 -5.17 -1.21
CA LEU A 24 -9.53 -6.45 -0.55
C LEU A 24 -8.36 -6.25 0.42
N ALA A 25 -8.63 -5.62 1.56
CA ALA A 25 -7.62 -5.41 2.59
C ALA A 25 -7.09 -6.75 3.09
N ILE A 26 -5.76 -6.83 3.17
CA ILE A 26 -5.05 -8.03 3.59
C ILE A 26 -4.61 -7.80 5.03
N ALA A 27 -5.21 -8.57 5.93
CA ALA A 27 -4.75 -8.65 7.32
C ALA A 27 -3.71 -9.78 7.44
N PRO A 28 -2.49 -9.51 7.91
CA PRO A 28 -1.51 -10.55 8.13
C PRO A 28 -1.98 -11.53 9.22
N ILE A 29 -1.63 -12.82 9.07
CA ILE A 29 -2.08 -13.93 9.94
C ILE A 29 -1.69 -13.74 11.41
N TRP A 30 -0.69 -12.90 11.68
CA TRP A 30 -0.22 -12.58 13.04
C TRP A 30 -0.87 -11.35 13.66
N ASN A 31 -1.86 -10.74 12.98
CA ASN A 31 -2.63 -9.64 13.54
C ASN A 31 -3.73 -10.20 14.47
N ASP A 32 -3.55 -10.05 15.78
CA ASP A 32 -4.50 -10.45 16.82
C ASP A 32 -5.63 -9.42 17.03
N ARG A 33 -5.67 -8.35 16.24
CA ARG A 33 -6.62 -7.24 16.41
C ARG A 33 -8.03 -7.60 15.91
N VAL A 34 -9.01 -7.24 16.73
CA VAL A 34 -10.40 -7.74 16.67
C VAL A 34 -11.18 -7.23 15.45
N GLY A 35 -11.65 -8.15 14.60
CA GLY A 35 -12.78 -7.93 13.68
C GLY A 35 -12.59 -8.35 12.22
N TRP A 36 -11.39 -8.77 11.83
CA TRP A 36 -11.04 -9.06 10.44
C TRP A 36 -10.78 -10.56 10.27
N ARG A 37 -11.41 -11.18 9.26
CA ARG A 37 -11.19 -12.61 8.97
C ARG A 37 -9.89 -12.75 8.17
N PRO A 38 -9.08 -13.79 8.42
CA PRO A 38 -7.92 -14.08 7.59
C PRO A 38 -8.41 -14.45 6.19
N VAL A 39 -8.29 -13.51 5.24
CA VAL A 39 -8.21 -13.90 3.84
C VAL A 39 -6.82 -14.49 3.69
N ALA A 40 -6.73 -15.73 3.25
CA ALA A 40 -5.48 -16.44 3.02
C ALA A 40 -4.68 -15.86 1.82
N VAL A 41 -4.67 -14.54 1.65
CA VAL A 41 -3.60 -13.91 0.88
C VAL A 41 -2.39 -13.95 1.81
N GLU A 42 -1.56 -14.95 1.56
CA GLU A 42 -0.37 -15.27 2.32
C GLU A 42 0.44 -13.99 2.56
N ALA A 43 0.42 -13.52 3.81
CA ALA A 43 1.17 -12.35 4.28
C ALA A 43 2.68 -12.44 3.97
N THR A 44 3.13 -13.62 3.53
CA THR A 44 4.49 -13.93 3.12
C THR A 44 4.82 -13.59 1.67
N ARG A 45 3.83 -13.31 0.81
CA ARG A 45 4.02 -13.10 -0.64
C ARG A 45 4.93 -11.95 -1.02
N LEU A 46 5.12 -10.97 -0.16
CA LEU A 46 6.02 -9.84 -0.41
C LEU A 46 7.25 -9.85 0.50
N LEU A 47 7.40 -10.87 1.37
CA LEU A 47 8.52 -10.89 2.32
C LEU A 47 9.87 -11.01 1.63
N HIS A 48 9.95 -11.73 0.51
CA HIS A 48 11.18 -11.79 -0.30
C HIS A 48 11.53 -10.43 -0.90
N ALA A 49 10.52 -9.60 -1.19
CA ALA A 49 10.66 -8.24 -1.68
C ALA A 49 10.76 -7.20 -0.54
N GLN A 50 10.94 -7.63 0.71
CA GLN A 50 10.99 -6.77 1.90
C GLN A 50 9.77 -5.85 2.02
N ALA A 51 8.57 -6.39 1.84
CA ALA A 51 7.33 -5.64 2.02
C ALA A 51 6.24 -6.50 2.70
N VAL A 52 5.23 -5.83 3.26
CA VAL A 52 4.04 -6.48 3.84
C VAL A 52 2.81 -6.10 3.01
N PRO A 53 2.05 -7.06 2.47
CA PRO A 53 0.86 -6.75 1.70
C PRO A 53 -0.24 -6.16 2.61
N ILE A 54 -0.86 -5.08 2.15
CA ILE A 54 -1.94 -4.37 2.86
C ILE A 54 -3.26 -4.35 2.07
N PHE A 55 -3.22 -4.35 0.74
CA PHE A 55 -4.41 -4.42 -0.12
C PHE A 55 -4.13 -5.24 -1.38
N SER A 56 -5.16 -5.88 -1.93
CA SER A 56 -5.15 -6.42 -3.29
C SER A 56 -5.96 -5.52 -4.22
N ASP A 57 -5.51 -5.44 -5.47
CA ASP A 57 -6.23 -4.79 -6.57
C ASP A 57 -7.45 -5.58 -7.08
N GLY A 58 -7.65 -6.83 -6.61
CA GLY A 58 -8.72 -7.73 -7.07
C GLY A 58 -8.40 -8.55 -8.32
N CYS A 59 -7.26 -8.29 -8.98
CA CYS A 59 -6.79 -9.01 -10.17
C CYS A 59 -5.54 -9.87 -9.90
N GLY A 60 -4.95 -9.77 -8.71
CA GLY A 60 -3.84 -10.61 -8.26
C GLY A 60 -2.64 -9.80 -7.76
N SER A 61 -2.58 -8.52 -8.13
CA SER A 61 -1.53 -7.59 -7.72
C SER A 61 -1.78 -7.09 -6.30
N LEU A 62 -0.72 -6.60 -5.67
CA LEU A 62 -0.70 -6.24 -4.25
C LEU A 62 -0.16 -4.84 -4.03
N PHE A 63 -0.76 -4.11 -3.10
CA PHE A 63 -0.16 -2.94 -2.48
C PHE A 63 0.57 -3.39 -1.21
N GLY A 64 1.84 -3.04 -1.09
CA GLY A 64 2.70 -3.46 0.02
C GLY A 64 3.43 -2.31 0.69
N VAL A 65 3.50 -2.35 2.01
CA VAL A 65 4.28 -1.42 2.84
C VAL A 65 5.73 -1.85 2.84
N ASP A 66 6.62 -0.90 2.58
CA ASP A 66 8.07 -1.13 2.56
C ASP A 66 8.62 -1.46 3.96
N LEU A 67 9.42 -2.53 4.03
CA LEU A 67 10.21 -2.87 5.21
C LEU A 67 11.70 -2.62 5.02
N ALA A 68 12.14 -2.27 3.80
CA ALA A 68 13.56 -2.16 3.47
C ALA A 68 14.18 -0.85 3.98
N SER A 69 13.41 0.24 4.01
CA SER A 69 13.94 1.57 4.33
C SER A 69 14.21 1.79 5.81
N GLY A 70 13.43 1.15 6.69
CA GLY A 70 13.50 1.37 8.14
C GLY A 70 12.99 2.75 8.57
N ASP A 71 12.22 3.43 7.69
CA ASP A 71 11.64 4.74 7.98
C ASP A 71 10.50 4.65 8.99
N ASP A 72 10.30 5.73 9.77
CA ASP A 72 9.18 5.84 10.72
C ASP A 72 7.80 5.89 10.03
N ALA A 73 7.77 6.28 8.75
CA ALA A 73 6.58 6.31 7.89
C ALA A 73 6.94 5.65 6.55
N PRO A 74 6.85 4.32 6.44
CA PRO A 74 7.27 3.58 5.25
C PRO A 74 6.34 3.81 4.07
N ALA A 75 6.94 3.91 2.88
CA ALA A 75 6.21 4.05 1.63
C ALA A 75 5.37 2.79 1.30
N VAL A 76 4.31 3.01 0.52
CA VAL A 76 3.48 1.97 -0.06
C VAL A 76 3.81 1.84 -1.54
N TYR A 77 4.03 0.62 -2.00
CA TYR A 77 4.33 0.30 -3.40
C TYR A 77 3.32 -0.66 -3.99
N PHE A 78 3.14 -0.60 -5.30
CA PHE A 78 2.40 -1.59 -6.08
C PHE A 78 3.34 -2.69 -6.57
N PHE A 79 2.91 -3.93 -6.40
CA PHE A 79 3.59 -5.16 -6.82
C PHE A 79 2.69 -5.91 -7.79
N ASP A 80 3.20 -6.10 -9.00
CA ASP A 80 2.49 -6.76 -10.09
C ASP A 80 2.58 -8.29 -9.91
N HIS A 81 1.50 -9.00 -10.23
CA HIS A 81 1.51 -10.46 -10.14
C HIS A 81 2.19 -11.10 -11.36
N GLU A 82 2.30 -10.37 -12.49
CA GLU A 82 2.91 -10.88 -13.71
C GLU A 82 4.43 -11.06 -13.59
N ASP A 83 5.09 -10.31 -12.69
CA ASP A 83 6.52 -10.45 -12.38
C ASP A 83 6.77 -11.21 -11.06
N GLU A 84 5.78 -11.97 -10.60
CA GLU A 84 5.84 -12.73 -9.35
C GLU A 84 6.20 -11.86 -8.12
N PHE A 85 5.87 -10.57 -8.18
CA PHE A 85 6.18 -9.59 -7.14
C PHE A 85 7.68 -9.42 -6.88
N GLU A 86 8.54 -9.65 -7.88
CA GLU A 86 10.00 -9.59 -7.71
C GLU A 86 10.45 -8.21 -7.19
N HIS A 87 9.88 -7.15 -7.75
CA HIS A 87 10.19 -5.76 -7.41
C HIS A 87 8.92 -4.88 -7.42
N PRO A 88 8.89 -3.78 -6.64
CA PRO A 88 7.79 -2.81 -6.74
C PRO A 88 7.82 -2.13 -8.11
N ARG A 89 6.67 -2.04 -8.78
CA ARG A 89 6.54 -1.37 -10.09
C ARG A 89 6.49 0.15 -9.96
N TRP A 90 5.75 0.63 -8.96
CA TRP A 90 5.59 2.05 -8.70
C TRP A 90 5.22 2.35 -7.25
N ALA A 91 5.52 3.58 -6.83
CA ALA A 91 5.14 4.16 -5.55
C ALA A 91 3.66 4.54 -5.57
N ALA A 92 2.90 3.98 -4.62
CA ALA A 92 1.47 4.22 -4.43
C ALA A 92 1.18 5.26 -3.33
N GLY A 93 2.13 5.47 -2.42
CA GLY A 93 2.10 6.51 -1.39
C GLY A 93 3.45 6.61 -0.70
N SER A 94 3.85 7.79 -0.24
CA SER A 94 5.03 8.01 0.59
C SER A 94 4.86 7.49 2.02
N SER A 95 3.61 7.24 2.43
CA SER A 95 3.23 6.62 3.70
C SER A 95 1.89 5.91 3.55
N ILE A 96 1.51 5.10 4.54
CA ILE A 96 0.16 4.48 4.57
C ILE A 96 -0.92 5.56 4.60
N GLY A 97 -0.74 6.61 5.40
CA GLY A 97 -1.71 7.70 5.50
C GLY A 97 -1.93 8.42 4.16
N ALA A 98 -0.83 8.75 3.47
CA ALA A 98 -0.90 9.38 2.15
C ALA A 98 -1.55 8.45 1.12
N PHE A 99 -1.16 7.17 1.11
CA PHE A 99 -1.76 6.15 0.24
C PHE A 99 -3.28 6.07 0.42
N LEU A 100 -3.80 6.07 1.65
CA LEU A 100 -5.24 5.99 1.91
C LEU A 100 -6.01 7.22 1.40
N LEU A 101 -5.41 8.42 1.50
CA LEU A 101 -6.00 9.64 0.97
C LEU A 101 -6.04 9.63 -0.57
N LEU A 102 -4.95 9.19 -1.19
CA LEU A 102 -4.88 8.99 -2.64
C LEU A 102 -5.92 7.97 -3.11
N LEU A 103 -6.06 6.86 -2.38
CA LEU A 103 -7.04 5.82 -2.66
C LEU A 103 -8.47 6.35 -2.60
N ALA A 104 -8.78 7.18 -1.60
CA ALA A 104 -10.11 7.76 -1.41
C ALA A 104 -10.53 8.71 -2.54
N ASP A 105 -9.58 9.41 -3.15
CA ASP A 105 -9.83 10.34 -4.26
C ASP A 105 -9.63 9.70 -5.65
N GLY A 106 -9.05 8.50 -5.75
CA GLY A 106 -8.68 7.85 -7.02
C GLY A 106 -9.84 7.71 -8.01
N ASP A 107 -10.96 7.09 -7.60
CA ASP A 107 -12.15 6.92 -8.44
C ASP A 107 -12.74 8.26 -8.89
N ARG A 108 -12.69 9.25 -7.99
CA ARG A 108 -13.19 10.60 -8.26
C ARG A 108 -12.30 11.32 -9.27
N ALA A 109 -10.99 11.25 -9.10
CA ALA A 109 -10.01 11.84 -9.99
C ALA A 109 -10.14 11.28 -11.41
N GLN A 110 -10.34 9.96 -11.54
CA GLN A 110 -10.58 9.31 -12.82
C GLN A 110 -11.92 9.76 -13.46
N ARG A 111 -13.01 9.73 -12.68
CA ARG A 111 -14.35 10.11 -13.16
C ARG A 111 -14.45 11.58 -13.59
N GLU A 112 -13.75 12.47 -12.89
CA GLU A 112 -13.75 13.91 -13.14
C GLU A 112 -12.63 14.36 -14.10
N GLY A 113 -11.73 13.45 -14.51
CA GLY A 113 -10.64 13.77 -15.44
C GLY A 113 -9.65 14.79 -14.87
N TRP A 114 -9.22 14.61 -13.63
CA TRP A 114 -8.25 15.51 -13.00
C TRP A 114 -6.92 15.56 -13.78
N ALA A 115 -6.21 16.69 -13.64
CA ALA A 115 -4.94 16.89 -14.32
C ALA A 115 -3.88 15.86 -13.90
N PRO A 116 -2.92 15.51 -14.77
CA PRO A 116 -1.82 14.61 -14.41
C PRO A 116 -1.07 15.08 -13.16
N LYS A 117 -0.59 14.14 -12.34
CA LYS A 117 0.12 14.39 -11.08
C LYS A 117 -0.73 15.11 -10.03
N TRP A 118 -2.06 14.92 -10.04
CA TRP A 118 -2.94 15.46 -9.01
C TRP A 118 -2.61 14.88 -7.63
N GLU A 119 -2.04 13.67 -7.60
CA GLU A 119 -1.60 12.95 -6.42
C GLU A 119 -0.60 13.78 -5.61
N LEU A 120 0.27 14.57 -6.26
CA LEU A 120 1.26 15.43 -5.59
C LEU A 120 0.63 16.55 -4.74
N LYS A 121 -0.67 16.83 -4.91
CA LYS A 121 -1.40 17.75 -4.03
C LYS A 121 -1.76 17.11 -2.69
N ILE A 122 -1.90 15.78 -2.67
CA ILE A 122 -2.21 14.98 -1.47
C ILE A 122 -0.92 14.44 -0.85
N ASP A 123 0.00 13.96 -1.71
CA ASP A 123 1.25 13.35 -1.34
C ASP A 123 2.43 13.99 -2.10
N PRO A 124 2.98 15.10 -1.58
CA PRO A 124 4.07 15.84 -2.23
C PRO A 124 5.39 15.06 -2.32
N ASP A 125 5.56 13.99 -1.54
CA ASP A 125 6.79 13.20 -1.47
C ASP A 125 6.71 11.90 -2.29
N LEU A 126 5.60 11.66 -3.00
CA LEU A 126 5.36 10.45 -3.78
C LEU A 126 6.44 10.18 -4.85
N ASP A 127 7.01 11.24 -5.43
CA ASP A 127 8.08 11.14 -6.43
C ASP A 127 9.48 10.94 -5.83
N ARG A 128 9.60 10.96 -4.50
CA ARG A 128 10.85 10.77 -3.75
C ARG A 128 10.99 9.37 -3.16
N CYS A 129 9.99 8.51 -3.35
CA CYS A 129 10.02 7.13 -2.90
C CYS A 129 11.20 6.35 -3.54
N PRO A 130 12.07 5.73 -2.74
CA PRO A 130 13.38 5.27 -3.22
C PRO A 130 13.36 3.98 -4.06
N ARG A 131 12.32 3.14 -3.95
CA ARG A 131 12.35 1.79 -4.54
C ARG A 131 11.70 1.67 -5.92
N ALA A 132 10.84 2.62 -6.29
CA ALA A 132 10.11 2.60 -7.55
C ALA A 132 9.68 4.02 -7.93
N PRO A 133 9.51 4.31 -9.24
CA PRO A 133 9.01 5.60 -9.67
C PRO A 133 7.55 5.82 -9.24
N ALA A 134 7.08 7.07 -9.24
CA ALA A 134 5.65 7.36 -9.10
C ALA A 134 4.85 6.79 -10.30
N ILE A 135 3.54 6.55 -10.10
CA ILE A 135 2.66 5.85 -11.07
C ILE A 135 2.70 6.42 -12.50
N TRP A 136 2.78 7.75 -12.67
CA TRP A 136 2.85 8.38 -14.01
C TRP A 136 4.20 8.22 -14.71
N ASN A 137 5.20 7.65 -14.03
CA ASN A 137 6.52 7.32 -14.56
C ASN A 137 6.72 5.79 -14.66
N ALA A 138 5.74 4.97 -14.27
CA ALA A 138 5.71 3.54 -14.57
C ALA A 138 5.21 3.37 -15.99
N GLY A 139 6.14 3.05 -16.89
CA GLY A 139 5.88 2.88 -18.33
C GLY A 139 5.02 1.68 -18.66
#